data_AF-A0A352Q2F8-F1
#
_entry.id   AF-A0A352Q2F8-F1
#
_cell.length_a   1.000
_cell.length_b   1.000
_cell.length_c   1.000
_cell.angle_alpha   90.00
_cell.angle_beta   90.00
_cell.angle_gamma   90.00
#
_symmetry.space_group_name_H-M   'P 1'
#
loop_
_entity.id
_entity.type
_entity.pdbx_description
1 polymer ?
#
loop_
_entity_poly.entity_id
_entity_poly.type
_entity_poly.pdbx_seq_one_letter_code
_entity_poly.pdbx_strand_id
1 'polypeptide(L)'
;MSNMTPREIVHELDRYIVGQDSAKRAVAIALRNRWRRMQLPEELRNEITPKNILMIGPTGVGKTEIARRLARLANAPFIKVEATKFTEVGYV
;
A
#
# COMPACT_ATOMS: atom_id res chain seq x y z
N MET A 1 -3.15 4.75 13.90
CA MET A 1 -2.55 4.89 12.56
C MET A 1 -1.39 5.86 12.67
N SER A 2 -0.24 5.56 12.07
CA SER A 2 0.92 6.45 12.13
C SER A 2 0.58 7.80 11.49
N ASN A 3 0.86 8.90 12.20
CA ASN A 3 0.64 10.27 11.72
C ASN A 3 1.67 10.70 10.66
N MET A 4 2.42 9.74 10.09
CA MET A 4 3.51 9.98 9.17
C MET A 4 3.03 10.74 7.93
N THR A 5 3.86 11.67 7.51
CA THR A 5 3.76 12.40 6.25
C THR A 5 4.22 11.50 5.09
N PRO A 6 3.80 11.78 3.85
CA PRO A 6 4.27 11.03 2.69
C PRO A 6 5.81 10.99 2.58
N ARG A 7 6.51 12.06 2.98
CA ARG A 7 7.97 12.12 2.95
C ARG A 7 8.61 11.16 3.95
N GLU A 8 8.09 11.10 5.17
CA GLU A 8 8.58 10.16 6.19
C GLU A 8 8.32 8.71 5.79
N ILE A 9 7.17 8.42 5.16
CA ILE A 9 6.88 7.07 4.66
C ILE A 9 7.87 6.68 3.56
N VAL A 10 8.15 7.56 2.60
CA VAL A 10 9.14 7.30 1.54
C VAL A 10 10.53 7.09 2.15
N HIS A 11 10.95 7.96 3.06
CA HIS A 11 12.25 7.86 3.73
C HIS A 11 12.42 6.52 4.46
N GLU A 12 11.38 6.05 5.14
CA GLU A 12 11.44 4.78 5.84
C GLU A 12 11.40 3.58 4.87
N LEU A 13 10.74 3.71 3.71
CA LEU A 13 10.83 2.71 2.64
C LEU A 13 12.21 2.70 1.97
N ASP A 14 12.92 3.83 1.88
CA ASP A 14 14.26 3.93 1.31
C ASP A 14 15.28 3.07 2.06
N ARG A 15 15.07 2.81 3.35
CA ARG A 15 15.93 1.94 4.17
C ARG A 15 15.90 0.47 3.75
N TYR A 16 14.88 0.05 3.00
CA TYR A 16 14.66 -1.35 2.64
C TYR A 16 14.55 -1.59 1.13
N ILE A 17 14.16 -0.57 0.36
CA ILE A 17 13.97 -0.66 -1.08
C ILE A 17 14.86 0.38 -1.75
N VAL A 18 15.72 -0.04 -2.67
CA VAL A 18 16.57 0.86 -3.47
C VAL A 18 15.82 1.30 -4.73
N GLY A 19 15.82 2.60 -5.03
CA GLY A 19 15.11 3.18 -6.18
C GLY A 19 13.58 3.07 -6.06
N GLN A 20 12.87 2.89 -7.19
CA GLN A 20 11.40 2.77 -7.24
C GLN A 20 10.63 3.99 -6.67
N ASP A 21 11.14 5.20 -6.87
CA ASP A 21 10.63 6.43 -6.25
C ASP A 21 9.16 6.70 -6.55
N SER A 22 8.72 6.41 -7.78
CA SER A 22 7.32 6.56 -8.19
C SER A 22 6.40 5.61 -7.41
N ALA A 23 6.80 4.35 -7.24
CA ALA A 23 6.04 3.35 -6.49
C ALA A 23 5.98 3.70 -4.99
N LYS A 24 7.10 4.11 -4.40
CA LYS A 24 7.18 4.57 -3.00
C LYS A 24 6.26 5.77 -2.76
N ARG A 25 6.29 6.75 -3.67
CA ARG A 25 5.42 7.94 -3.59
C ARG A 25 3.94 7.56 -3.71
N ALA A 26 3.59 6.67 -4.62
CA ALA A 26 2.22 6.21 -4.80
C ALA A 26 1.66 5.56 -3.52
N VAL A 27 2.41 4.64 -2.91
CA VAL A 27 1.97 3.97 -1.68
C VAL A 27 1.92 4.92 -0.47
N ALA A 28 2.85 5.86 -0.38
CA ALA A 28 2.87 6.87 0.68
C ALA A 28 1.64 7.79 0.62
N ILE A 29 1.24 8.21 -0.59
CA ILE A 29 0.03 9.00 -0.80
C ILE A 29 -1.22 8.19 -0.46
N ALA A 30 -1.31 6.94 -0.89
CA ALA A 30 -2.46 6.09 -0.57
C ALA A 30 -2.63 5.90 0.95
N LEU A 31 -1.54 5.64 1.68
CA LEU A 31 -1.56 5.52 3.13
C LEU A 31 -1.96 6.86 3.79
N ARG A 32 -1.41 7.99 3.32
CA ARG A 32 -1.76 9.31 3.85
C ARG A 32 -3.22 9.67 3.59
N ASN A 33 -3.77 9.28 2.44
CA ASN A 33 -5.18 9.51 2.12
C ASN A 33 -6.09 8.72 3.07
N ARG A 34 -5.70 7.52 3.52
CA ARG A 34 -6.42 6.80 4.56
C ARG A 34 -6.47 7.57 5.87
N TRP A 35 -5.34 8.16 6.29
CA TRP A 35 -5.31 9.03 7.48
C TRP A 35 -6.18 10.28 7.31
N ARG A 36 -6.08 10.96 6.15
CA ARG A 36 -6.90 12.15 5.85
C ARG A 36 -8.38 11.83 5.90
N ARG A 37 -8.78 10.68 5.37
CA ARG A 37 -10.17 10.21 5.41
C ARG A 37 -10.68 10.13 6.85
N MET A 38 -9.87 9.64 7.80
CA MET A 38 -10.28 9.55 9.21
C MET A 38 -10.52 10.91 9.87
N GLN A 39 -9.99 12.01 9.30
CA GLN A 39 -10.16 13.37 9.83
C GLN A 39 -11.46 14.05 9.35
N LEU A 40 -12.18 13.46 8.40
CA LEU A 40 -13.40 14.06 7.84
C LEU A 40 -14.62 13.82 8.74
N PRO A 41 -15.74 14.54 8.53
CA PRO A 41 -17.02 14.21 9.14
C PRO A 41 -17.52 12.83 8.68
N GLU A 42 -18.25 12.11 9.55
CA GLU A 42 -18.66 10.72 9.33
C GLU A 42 -19.43 10.49 8.01
N GLU A 43 -20.33 11.41 7.67
CA GLU A 43 -21.10 11.38 6.42
C GLU A 43 -20.17 11.31 5.19
N LEU A 44 -19.15 12.15 5.15
CA LEU A 44 -18.18 12.19 4.05
C LEU A 44 -17.15 11.06 4.10
N ARG A 45 -16.87 10.48 5.29
CA ARG A 45 -15.92 9.37 5.42
C ARG A 45 -16.35 8.15 4.61
N ASN A 46 -17.65 7.86 4.62
CA ASN A 46 -18.22 6.68 4.00
C ASN A 46 -18.24 6.77 2.46
N GLU A 47 -18.32 7.98 1.92
CA GLU A 47 -18.28 8.21 0.47
C GLU A 47 -16.86 8.07 -0.12
N ILE A 48 -15.82 8.16 0.71
CA ILE A 48 -14.43 8.14 0.24
C ILE A 48 -13.87 6.72 0.26
N THR A 49 -13.66 6.19 -0.95
CA THR A 49 -13.06 4.87 -1.17
C THR A 49 -11.53 4.90 -1.09
N PRO A 50 -10.89 3.80 -0.65
CA PRO A 50 -9.45 3.64 -0.71
C PRO A 50 -8.90 3.79 -2.14
N LYS A 51 -7.72 4.42 -2.27
CA LYS A 51 -7.01 4.52 -3.55
C LYS A 51 -6.14 3.29 -3.75
N ASN A 52 -6.73 2.27 -4.37
CA ASN A 52 -6.03 1.02 -4.71
C ASN A 52 -4.91 1.27 -5.74
N ILE A 53 -3.89 0.42 -5.72
CA ILE A 53 -2.67 0.60 -6.53
C ILE A 53 -2.44 -0.65 -7.38
N LEU A 54 -2.21 -0.44 -8.67
CA LEU A 54 -1.70 -1.46 -9.59
C LEU A 54 -0.20 -1.19 -9.83
N MET A 55 0.66 -2.13 -9.44
CA MET A 55 2.11 -2.03 -9.68
C MET A 55 2.49 -2.81 -10.94
N ILE A 56 3.08 -2.12 -11.91
CA ILE A 56 3.53 -2.69 -13.18
C ILE A 56 5.06 -2.71 -13.21
N GLY A 57 5.66 -3.87 -13.50
CA GLY A 57 7.11 -4.03 -13.62
C GLY A 57 7.54 -5.50 -13.59
N PRO A 58 8.81 -5.81 -13.93
CA PRO A 58 9.30 -7.18 -14.00
C PRO A 58 9.39 -7.84 -12.62
N THR A 59 9.61 -9.16 -12.58
CA THR A 59 9.82 -9.90 -11.32
C THR A 59 11.10 -9.42 -10.62
N GLY A 60 11.17 -9.56 -9.29
CA GLY A 60 12.37 -9.21 -8.52
C GLY A 60 12.59 -7.72 -8.21
N VAL A 61 11.88 -6.77 -8.83
CA VAL A 61 12.11 -5.31 -8.63
C VAL A 61 11.57 -4.70 -7.32
N GLY A 62 11.03 -5.52 -6.41
CA GLY A 62 10.59 -5.05 -5.09
C GLY A 62 9.10 -4.69 -4.95
N LYS A 63 8.24 -4.98 -5.95
CA LYS A 63 6.78 -4.72 -5.88
C LYS A 63 6.14 -5.24 -4.58
N THR A 64 6.36 -6.52 -4.28
CA THR A 64 5.81 -7.16 -3.06
C THR A 64 6.48 -6.64 -1.79
N GLU A 65 7.76 -6.28 -1.84
CA GLU A 65 8.50 -5.78 -0.68
C GLU A 65 8.01 -4.39 -0.26
N ILE A 66 7.70 -3.52 -1.23
CA ILE A 66 7.08 -2.21 -0.96
C ILE A 66 5.75 -2.40 -0.19
N ALA A 67 4.86 -3.28 -0.67
CA ALA A 67 3.58 -3.54 -0.01
C ALA A 67 3.75 -4.13 1.40
N ARG A 68 4.66 -5.11 1.56
CA ARG A 68 4.98 -5.74 2.84
C ARG A 68 5.54 -4.75 3.86
N ARG A 69 6.48 -3.89 3.45
CA ARG A 69 7.08 -2.86 4.32
C ARG A 69 6.08 -1.79 4.70
N LEU A 70 5.26 -1.33 3.75
CA LEU A 70 4.18 -0.39 4.01
C LEU A 70 3.21 -0.91 5.09
N ALA A 71 2.83 -2.19 5.02
CA ALA A 71 1.94 -2.78 6.01
C ALA A 71 2.57 -2.84 7.41
N ARG A 72 3.86 -3.23 7.50
CA ARG A 72 4.62 -3.18 8.77
C ARG A 72 4.66 -1.76 9.34
N LEU A 73 4.91 -0.75 8.50
CA LEU A 73 4.95 0.65 8.90
C LEU A 73 3.61 1.19 9.38
N ALA A 74 2.53 0.76 8.73
CA ALA A 74 1.17 1.13 9.13
C ALA A 74 0.66 0.33 10.34
N ASN A 75 1.44 -0.64 10.85
CA ASN A 75 1.00 -1.67 11.78
C ASN A 75 -0.33 -2.30 11.34
N ALA A 76 -0.39 -2.68 10.06
CA ALA A 76 -1.58 -3.18 9.40
C ALA A 76 -1.44 -4.68 9.07
N PRO A 77 -2.55 -5.45 9.13
CA PRO A 77 -2.57 -6.82 8.62
C PRO A 77 -2.14 -6.87 7.14
N PHE A 78 -1.33 -7.86 6.78
CA PHE A 78 -0.83 -8.04 5.41
C PHE A 78 -1.04 -9.46 4.95
N ILE A 79 -1.62 -9.62 3.76
CA ILE A 79 -1.79 -10.91 3.09
C ILE A 79 -1.29 -10.81 1.65
N LYS A 80 -0.53 -11.81 1.22
CA LYS A 80 -0.14 -11.99 -0.18
C LYS A 80 -0.95 -13.15 -0.75
N VAL A 81 -1.67 -12.90 -1.84
CA VAL A 81 -2.38 -13.92 -2.59
C VAL A 81 -1.92 -13.89 -4.05
N GLU A 82 -1.92 -15.05 -4.69
CA GLU A 82 -1.64 -15.19 -6.11
C GLU A 82 -2.95 -15.39 -6.86
N ALA A 83 -3.27 -14.50 -7.79
CA ALA A 83 -4.54 -14.51 -8.52
C ALA A 83 -4.72 -15.76 -9.40
N THR A 84 -3.65 -16.46 -9.76
CA THR A 84 -3.72 -17.69 -10.56
C THR A 84 -4.19 -18.91 -9.75
N LYS A 85 -4.04 -18.90 -8.42
CA LYS A 85 -4.62 -19.93 -7.52
C LYS A 85 -6.14 -20.01 -7.65
N PHE A 86 -6.72 -18.92 -8.12
CA PHE A 86 -8.13 -18.68 -8.30
C PHE A 86 -8.60 -18.99 -9.74
N THR A 87 -7.80 -19.71 -10.51
CA THR A 87 -8.18 -20.16 -11.86
C THR A 87 -8.00 -21.67 -12.05
N GLU A 88 -7.51 -22.38 -11.04
CA GLU A 88 -7.37 -23.84 -11.08
C GLU A 88 -8.77 -24.50 -11.05
N VAL A 89 -8.97 -25.50 -11.90
CA VAL A 89 -10.26 -26.19 -12.08
C VAL A 89 -10.57 -26.99 -10.81
N GLY A 90 -11.32 -26.38 -9.89
CA GLY A 90 -11.71 -27.04 -8.64
C GLY A 90 -11.72 -26.12 -7.42
N TYR A 91 -12.28 -24.91 -7.55
CA TYR A 91 -12.76 -24.23 -6.35
C TYR A 91 -13.78 -25.14 -5.64
N VAL A 92 -13.37 -25.66 -4.49
CA VAL A 92 -14.25 -26.27 -3.47
C VAL A 92 -14.47 -25.22 -2.39
#